data_AF-A0A538T764-F1
#
_entry.id   AF-A0A538T764-F1
#
_cell.length_a   1.000
_cell.length_b   1.000
_cell.length_c   1.000
_cell.angle_alpha   90.00
_cell.angle_beta   90.00
_cell.angle_gamma   90.00
#
_symmetry.space_group_name_H-M   'P 1'
#
loop_
_entity.id
_entity.type
_entity.pdbx_description
1 polymer ?
#
loop_
_entity_poly.entity_id
_entity_poly.type
_entity_poly.pdbx_seq_one_letter_code
_entity_poly.pdbx_strand_id
1 'polypeptide(L)'
;MRYVSCGSGSAALALILFGAAFGSGTARASTSVPAAAEADAQAWEAASSLLSYPAPAGLRAVWCDASEDPAGALARLQRSGVEVAVALPPHLYYVREKAGAGEVLPAGFGFRGSPGAATDPTLALAPALPLPEPGESDLFFGASDALPPLPAAVAARMARAGAGSGLPFGARWGDTSEFMIGRVAVSILFPESDGTTDPNLYDWTPALRDSVVRSAVRGLAKWSSFAAVRGIPLSFAIEVHYGLATRYEPITRTVADEDTWIQDVLMGFLGYRSDVPTLAYDVANRARARLGAQWAALCFAVQDDSSSTGRFPDGYISHAVLGGPYFVTPVKNAGAAFQGAALDSYIEHEMTHMFWALDEHIPSSAWWSCALSTG
;
A
#
# COMPACT_ATOMS: atom_id res chain seq x y z
N MET A 1 19.57 -3.73 -3.37
CA MET A 1 18.59 -3.91 -2.28
C MET A 1 18.43 -5.41 -2.01
N ARG A 2 17.94 -5.82 -0.83
CA ARG A 2 17.57 -7.21 -0.56
C ARG A 2 16.04 -7.27 -0.50
N TYR A 3 15.44 -8.01 -1.43
CA TYR A 3 13.99 -8.15 -1.55
C TYR A 3 13.50 -9.39 -0.82
N VAL A 4 12.27 -9.34 -0.34
CA VAL A 4 11.52 -10.49 0.19
C VAL A 4 10.33 -10.69 -0.74
N SER A 5 10.07 -11.94 -1.15
CA SER A 5 9.00 -12.24 -2.11
C SER A 5 8.37 -13.59 -1.85
N CYS A 6 7.06 -13.62 -2.00
CA CYS A 6 6.26 -14.85 -2.03
C CYS A 6 6.39 -15.53 -3.40
N GLY A 7 7.23 -16.57 -3.53
CA GLY A 7 7.44 -17.26 -4.81
C GLY A 7 8.03 -18.68 -4.73
N SER A 8 7.59 -19.58 -5.63
CA SER A 8 8.14 -20.93 -5.82
C SER A 8 9.00 -20.97 -7.10
N GLY A 9 10.33 -21.01 -6.93
CA GLY A 9 11.27 -20.94 -8.05
C GLY A 9 11.35 -22.21 -8.89
N SER A 10 11.35 -22.06 -10.22
CA SER A 10 11.90 -23.04 -11.16
C SER A 10 12.59 -22.30 -12.31
N ALA A 11 13.89 -22.56 -12.48
CA ALA A 11 14.74 -21.89 -13.45
C ALA A 11 14.54 -22.44 -14.87
N ALA A 12 14.40 -21.56 -15.87
CA ALA A 12 14.55 -21.91 -17.27
C ALA A 12 15.29 -20.81 -18.04
N LEU A 13 16.42 -21.20 -18.64
CA LEU A 13 17.19 -20.41 -19.61
C LEU A 13 16.37 -20.18 -20.89
N ALA A 14 16.34 -18.96 -21.43
CA ALA A 14 15.79 -18.69 -22.75
C ALA A 14 16.72 -17.85 -23.62
N LEU A 15 16.73 -18.23 -24.91
CA LEU A 15 17.59 -17.83 -26.01
C LEU A 15 17.11 -16.50 -26.62
N ILE A 16 18.04 -15.58 -26.87
CA ILE A 16 17.78 -14.23 -27.42
C ILE A 16 17.63 -14.29 -28.95
N LEU A 17 16.56 -13.71 -29.49
CA LEU A 17 16.43 -13.36 -30.92
C LEU A 17 15.99 -11.89 -31.07
N PHE A 18 16.84 -11.10 -31.73
CA PHE A 18 16.64 -9.69 -32.04
C PHE A 18 15.76 -9.50 -33.28
N GLY A 19 14.86 -8.51 -33.23
CA GLY A 19 14.17 -7.96 -34.41
C GLY A 19 13.76 -6.51 -34.16
N ALA A 20 14.46 -5.58 -34.80
CA ALA A 20 14.24 -4.14 -34.68
C ALA A 20 13.18 -3.63 -35.67
N ALA A 21 12.34 -2.69 -35.23
CA ALA A 21 11.63 -1.78 -36.14
C ALA A 21 11.35 -0.43 -35.44
N PHE A 22 11.85 0.64 -36.04
CA PHE A 22 11.71 2.03 -35.60
C PHE A 22 10.33 2.61 -35.98
N GLY A 23 9.72 3.38 -35.09
CA GLY A 23 8.53 4.18 -35.37
C GLY A 23 8.46 5.39 -34.46
N SER A 24 8.68 6.57 -35.03
CA SER A 24 8.76 7.88 -34.36
C SER A 24 7.39 8.41 -33.91
N GLY A 25 7.27 8.79 -32.63
CA GLY A 25 6.12 9.52 -32.09
C GLY A 25 6.56 10.43 -30.94
N THR A 26 6.18 11.70 -31.01
CA THR A 26 6.75 12.84 -30.28
C THR A 26 6.46 12.83 -28.78
N ALA A 27 7.51 12.68 -27.97
CA ALA A 27 7.48 12.85 -26.51
C ALA A 27 7.17 14.31 -26.12
N ARG A 28 6.11 14.51 -25.34
CA ARG A 28 5.87 15.74 -24.59
C ARG A 28 6.57 15.63 -23.24
N ALA A 29 7.57 16.46 -23.01
CA ALA A 29 8.21 16.64 -21.72
C ALA A 29 7.50 17.71 -20.87
N SER A 30 7.67 17.60 -19.55
CA SER A 30 7.27 18.49 -18.43
C SER A 30 5.84 18.28 -17.90
N THR A 31 5.59 18.09 -16.61
CA THR A 31 6.21 18.70 -15.41
C THR A 31 6.24 17.80 -14.16
N SER A 32 7.12 18.18 -13.22
CA SER A 32 7.26 17.84 -11.79
C SER A 32 5.96 17.52 -11.03
N VAL A 33 6.08 16.73 -9.93
CA VAL A 33 5.12 16.55 -8.80
C VAL A 33 3.73 17.12 -9.08
N PRO A 34 2.67 16.29 -9.16
CA PRO A 34 1.36 16.76 -9.56
C PRO A 34 1.02 18.02 -8.78
N ALA A 35 0.71 19.10 -9.51
CA ALA A 35 0.29 20.36 -8.90
C ALA A 35 -0.84 20.03 -7.91
N ALA A 36 -0.97 20.76 -6.79
CA ALA A 36 -1.93 20.39 -5.73
C ALA A 36 -3.35 20.11 -6.27
N ALA A 37 -3.77 20.79 -7.33
CA ALA A 37 -5.03 20.56 -8.04
C ALA A 37 -5.11 19.21 -8.79
N GLU A 38 -4.01 18.74 -9.38
CA GLU A 38 -3.94 17.43 -10.03
C GLU A 38 -3.98 16.31 -8.99
N ALA A 39 -3.24 16.47 -7.88
CA ALA A 39 -3.29 15.52 -6.77
C ALA A 39 -4.70 15.42 -6.16
N ASP A 40 -5.39 16.55 -6.01
CA ASP A 40 -6.78 16.61 -5.55
C ASP A 40 -7.74 15.96 -6.56
N ALA A 41 -7.56 16.21 -7.86
CA ALA A 41 -8.38 15.59 -8.90
C ALA A 41 -8.23 14.06 -8.93
N GLN A 42 -7.01 13.54 -8.80
CA GLN A 42 -6.77 12.10 -8.73
C GLN A 42 -7.35 11.49 -7.43
N ALA A 43 -7.23 12.20 -6.30
CA ALA A 43 -7.86 11.79 -5.04
C ALA A 43 -9.39 11.76 -5.16
N TRP A 44 -9.99 12.77 -5.80
CA TRP A 44 -11.43 12.83 -6.06
C TRP A 44 -11.90 11.68 -6.96
N GLU A 45 -11.18 11.40 -8.05
CA GLU A 45 -11.46 10.29 -8.97
C GLU A 45 -11.49 8.96 -8.21
N ALA A 46 -10.42 8.65 -7.48
CA ALA A 46 -10.32 7.42 -6.70
C ALA A 46 -11.43 7.34 -5.64
N ALA A 47 -11.58 8.37 -4.81
CA ALA A 47 -12.57 8.41 -3.74
C ALA A 47 -14.00 8.24 -4.27
N SER A 48 -14.34 8.93 -5.38
CA SER A 48 -15.67 8.86 -5.99
C SER A 48 -15.99 7.48 -6.53
N SER A 49 -15.02 6.82 -7.17
CA SER A 49 -15.22 5.46 -7.68
C SER A 49 -15.49 4.47 -6.55
N LEU A 50 -14.74 4.59 -5.45
CA LEU A 50 -14.87 3.71 -4.29
C LEU A 50 -16.25 3.78 -3.61
N LEU A 51 -16.99 4.89 -3.71
CA LEU A 51 -18.35 5.01 -3.15
C LEU A 51 -19.37 4.07 -3.80
N SER A 52 -19.09 3.58 -5.02
CA SER A 52 -19.95 2.62 -5.72
C SER A 52 -19.82 1.20 -5.16
N TYR A 53 -18.84 0.97 -4.28
CA TYR A 53 -18.57 -0.32 -3.65
C TYR A 53 -18.95 -0.28 -2.16
N PRO A 54 -19.34 -1.43 -1.57
CA PRO A 54 -19.59 -1.50 -0.13
C PRO A 54 -18.31 -1.16 0.65
N ALA A 55 -18.47 -0.45 1.76
CA ALA A 55 -17.37 -0.22 2.69
C ALA A 55 -16.84 -1.57 3.26
N PRO A 56 -15.56 -1.62 3.71
CA PRO A 56 -15.06 -2.79 4.41
C PRO A 56 -15.93 -3.13 5.64
N ALA A 57 -16.00 -4.41 6.01
CA ALA A 57 -16.85 -4.85 7.11
C ALA A 57 -16.51 -4.11 8.41
N GLY A 58 -17.54 -3.68 9.14
CA GLY A 58 -17.40 -2.91 10.38
C GLY A 58 -17.00 -1.44 10.20
N LEU A 59 -16.88 -0.96 8.95
CA LEU A 59 -16.59 0.43 8.63
C LEU A 59 -17.73 1.09 7.86
N ARG A 60 -17.81 2.41 7.96
CA ARG A 60 -18.70 3.28 7.19
C ARG A 60 -17.91 4.31 6.41
N ALA A 61 -18.38 4.63 5.21
CA ALA A 61 -17.81 5.70 4.42
C ALA A 61 -18.34 7.07 4.88
N VAL A 62 -17.40 7.97 5.14
CA VAL A 62 -17.60 9.39 5.41
C VAL A 62 -16.93 10.17 4.29
N TRP A 63 -17.66 11.13 3.73
CA TRP A 63 -17.23 11.96 2.63
C TRP A 63 -17.02 13.40 3.06
N CYS A 64 -16.00 14.05 2.52
CA CYS A 64 -15.75 15.48 2.63
C CYS A 64 -15.86 16.13 1.25
N ASP A 65 -16.80 17.05 1.11
CA ASP A 65 -17.02 17.80 -0.14
C ASP A 65 -16.01 18.96 -0.32
N ALA A 66 -15.19 19.26 0.69
CA ALA A 66 -14.19 20.32 0.63
C ALA A 66 -12.87 19.80 0.02
N SER A 67 -12.36 20.54 -0.96
CA SER A 67 -10.94 20.47 -1.35
C SER A 67 -10.15 21.26 -0.30
N GLU A 68 -9.59 20.55 0.68
CA GLU A 68 -8.81 21.12 1.77
C GLU A 68 -7.51 20.34 1.98
N ASP A 69 -6.61 20.85 2.83
CA ASP A 69 -5.38 20.16 3.18
C ASP A 69 -5.65 18.73 3.73
N PRO A 70 -5.09 17.66 3.12
CA PRO A 70 -5.33 16.27 3.53
C PRO A 70 -5.04 15.99 5.01
N ALA A 71 -3.91 16.50 5.53
CA ALA A 71 -3.55 16.31 6.93
C ALA A 71 -4.51 17.05 7.87
N GLY A 72 -4.92 18.26 7.49
CA GLY A 72 -5.92 19.07 8.18
C GLY A 72 -7.27 18.38 8.29
N ALA A 73 -7.78 17.82 7.19
CA ALA A 73 -9.04 17.09 7.14
C ALA A 73 -9.03 15.86 8.06
N LEU A 74 -7.97 15.04 7.98
CA LEU A 74 -7.75 13.90 8.88
C LEU A 74 -7.72 14.33 10.35
N ALA A 75 -6.99 15.40 10.66
CA ALA A 75 -6.88 15.89 12.02
C ALA A 75 -8.21 16.45 12.57
N ARG A 76 -9.07 17.04 11.72
CA ARG A 76 -10.42 17.48 12.10
C ARG A 76 -11.31 16.31 12.51
N LEU A 77 -11.35 15.24 11.72
CA LEU A 77 -12.10 14.02 12.03
C LEU A 77 -11.59 13.34 13.31
N GLN A 78 -10.27 13.21 13.46
CA GLN A 78 -9.70 12.63 14.67
C GLN A 78 -10.02 13.44 15.92
N ARG A 79 -9.99 14.79 15.84
CA ARG A 79 -10.35 15.68 16.97
C ARG A 79 -11.83 15.60 17.36
N SER A 80 -12.74 15.25 16.44
CA SER A 80 -14.14 14.99 16.78
C SER A 80 -14.35 13.60 17.42
N GLY A 81 -13.28 12.83 17.62
CA GLY A 81 -13.33 11.51 18.22
C GLY A 81 -13.82 10.42 17.26
N VAL A 82 -13.84 10.69 15.96
CA VAL A 82 -14.14 9.71 14.91
C VAL A 82 -12.90 8.84 14.71
N GLU A 83 -13.08 7.52 14.74
CA GLU A 83 -11.96 6.57 14.55
C GLU A 83 -11.82 6.22 13.07
N VAL A 84 -10.85 6.86 12.40
CA VAL A 84 -10.53 6.61 11.00
C VAL A 84 -9.64 5.38 10.89
N ALA A 85 -10.08 4.36 10.13
CA ALA A 85 -9.29 3.16 9.86
C ALA A 85 -8.44 3.30 8.60
N VAL A 86 -9.07 3.74 7.50
CA VAL A 86 -8.41 3.98 6.21
C VAL A 86 -9.02 5.24 5.58
N ALA A 87 -8.21 6.06 4.92
CA ALA A 87 -8.67 7.26 4.24
C ALA A 87 -8.04 7.42 2.86
N LEU A 88 -8.78 8.02 1.93
CA LEU A 88 -8.31 8.61 0.69
C LEU A 88 -8.53 10.13 0.79
N PRO A 89 -7.71 10.83 1.58
CA PRO A 89 -7.91 12.24 1.84
C PRO A 89 -7.65 13.09 0.58
N PRO A 90 -8.32 14.25 0.44
CA PRO A 90 -9.18 14.85 1.46
C PRO A 90 -10.65 14.37 1.43
N HIS A 91 -11.05 13.47 0.52
CA HIS A 91 -12.47 13.25 0.23
C HIS A 91 -13.12 12.07 0.94
N LEU A 92 -12.46 10.92 1.09
CA LEU A 92 -13.12 9.70 1.58
C LEU A 92 -12.42 9.12 2.80
N TYR A 93 -13.21 8.74 3.80
CA TYR A 93 -12.74 8.21 5.07
C TYR A 93 -13.59 7.01 5.46
N TYR A 94 -12.95 5.86 5.70
CA TYR A 94 -13.59 4.69 6.27
C TYR A 94 -13.40 4.73 7.79
N VAL A 95 -14.50 4.91 8.49
CA VAL A 95 -14.53 5.13 9.94
C VAL A 95 -15.20 3.95 10.65
N ARG A 96 -14.75 3.65 11.87
CA ARG A 96 -15.31 2.56 12.67
C ARG A 96 -16.62 2.98 13.32
N GLU A 97 -17.64 2.14 13.23
CA GLU A 97 -18.91 2.40 13.90
C GLU A 97 -18.76 2.37 15.42
N LYS A 98 -19.20 3.44 16.10
CA LYS A 98 -19.39 3.41 17.56
C LYS A 98 -20.77 2.86 17.90
N ALA A 99 -20.80 1.82 18.73
CA ALA A 99 -22.03 1.30 19.29
C ALA A 99 -22.62 2.30 20.29
N GLY A 100 -23.70 2.99 19.90
CA GLY A 100 -24.49 3.87 20.77
C GLY A 100 -24.18 5.37 20.61
N ALA A 101 -25.25 6.12 20.32
CA ALA A 101 -25.34 7.57 20.04
C ALA A 101 -24.85 8.00 18.64
N GLY A 102 -25.64 8.86 18.00
CA GLY A 102 -25.37 9.38 16.66
C GLY A 102 -24.01 10.09 16.61
N GLU A 103 -23.09 9.52 15.85
CA GLU A 103 -21.76 10.08 15.64
C GLU A 103 -21.90 11.44 14.95
N VAL A 104 -21.53 12.51 15.68
CA VAL A 104 -21.59 13.89 15.15
C VAL A 104 -20.33 14.13 14.33
N LEU A 105 -20.49 14.16 13.02
CA LEU A 105 -19.42 14.50 12.10
C LEU A 105 -19.13 16.01 12.13
N PRO A 106 -17.87 16.43 11.96
CA PRO A 106 -17.54 17.85 11.83
C PRO A 106 -18.15 18.44 10.56
N ALA A 107 -18.32 19.77 10.53
CA ALA A 107 -18.91 20.46 9.38
C ALA A 107 -18.18 20.13 8.06
N GLY A 108 -18.94 19.87 6.98
CA GLY A 108 -18.39 19.47 5.68
C GLY A 108 -18.19 17.96 5.52
N PHE A 109 -18.37 17.17 6.58
CA PHE A 109 -18.33 15.71 6.52
C PHE A 109 -19.74 15.13 6.58
N GLY A 110 -19.99 14.10 5.77
CA GLY A 110 -21.28 13.41 5.74
C GLY A 110 -21.13 11.93 5.42
N PHE A 111 -22.00 11.08 5.96
CA PHE A 111 -22.03 9.66 5.61
C PHE A 111 -22.48 9.48 4.15
N ARG A 112 -21.79 8.62 3.39
CA ARG A 112 -22.10 8.26 2.00
C ARG A 112 -21.92 6.75 1.80
N GLY A 113 -22.47 6.22 0.70
CA GLY A 113 -22.32 4.82 0.31
C GLY A 113 -23.10 3.83 1.17
N SER A 114 -22.97 2.54 0.85
CA SER A 114 -23.56 1.44 1.61
C SER A 114 -22.66 1.06 2.79
N PRO A 115 -23.20 0.87 4.01
CA PRO A 115 -22.43 0.31 5.12
C PRO A 115 -21.81 -1.03 4.73
N GLY A 116 -20.63 -1.34 5.29
CA GLY A 116 -20.05 -2.67 5.16
C GLY A 116 -20.94 -3.69 5.84
N ALA A 117 -21.25 -4.80 5.18
CA ALA A 117 -21.98 -5.90 5.82
C ALA A 117 -21.14 -6.43 6.99
N ALA A 118 -21.75 -6.59 8.17
CA ALA A 118 -21.09 -7.11 9.38
C ALA A 118 -20.70 -8.60 9.29
N THR A 119 -20.87 -9.23 8.13
CA THR A 119 -20.75 -10.67 7.91
C THR A 119 -19.59 -11.00 6.98
N ASP A 120 -18.44 -10.36 7.17
CA ASP A 120 -17.20 -10.93 6.67
C ASP A 120 -16.63 -11.84 7.78
N PRO A 121 -16.73 -13.17 7.65
CA PRO A 121 -16.20 -14.10 8.64
C PRO A 121 -14.67 -14.00 8.81
N THR A 122 -13.96 -13.27 7.93
CA THR A 122 -12.52 -12.97 8.10
C THR A 122 -12.23 -11.73 8.95
N LEU A 123 -13.25 -10.91 9.25
CA LEU A 123 -13.16 -9.71 10.12
C LEU A 123 -13.97 -9.83 11.42
N ALA A 124 -14.72 -10.92 11.59
CA ALA A 124 -15.24 -11.31 12.90
C ALA A 124 -14.04 -11.67 13.78
N LEU A 125 -13.77 -10.82 14.76
CA LEU A 125 -12.84 -11.12 15.84
C LEU A 125 -13.18 -12.48 16.43
N ALA A 126 -12.30 -13.44 16.15
CA ALA A 126 -12.09 -14.50 17.09
C ALA A 126 -11.84 -13.83 18.46
N PRO A 127 -12.62 -14.17 19.51
CA PRO A 127 -12.36 -13.68 20.85
C PRO A 127 -10.89 -13.96 21.15
N ALA A 128 -10.19 -13.03 21.82
CA ALA A 128 -8.75 -13.09 22.14
C ALA A 128 -8.24 -14.53 22.14
N LEU A 129 -7.69 -14.94 20.99
CA LEU A 129 -7.46 -16.36 20.75
C LEU A 129 -6.44 -16.84 21.78
N PRO A 130 -6.73 -17.92 22.53
CA PRO A 130 -5.66 -18.78 23.01
C PRO A 130 -4.77 -19.11 21.81
N LEU A 131 -3.45 -19.25 22.01
CA LEU A 131 -2.50 -19.67 20.99
C LEU A 131 -3.16 -20.71 20.05
N PRO A 132 -3.09 -20.52 18.72
CA PRO A 132 -3.87 -21.33 17.79
C PRO A 132 -3.59 -22.82 17.99
N GLU A 133 -4.66 -23.60 18.18
CA GLU A 133 -4.57 -25.05 18.15
C GLU A 133 -4.21 -25.50 16.71
N PRO A 134 -3.39 -26.54 16.54
CA PRO A 134 -2.90 -26.94 15.22
C PRO A 134 -4.07 -27.40 14.34
N GLY A 135 -4.46 -26.58 13.37
CA GLY A 135 -5.49 -26.91 12.38
C GLY A 135 -6.40 -25.79 11.90
N GLU A 136 -6.36 -24.59 12.48
CA GLU A 136 -7.07 -23.41 11.95
C GLU A 136 -6.20 -22.78 10.83
N SER A 137 -6.80 -22.52 9.65
CA SER A 137 -6.04 -22.09 8.46
C SER A 137 -5.63 -20.63 8.56
N ASP A 138 -4.58 -20.37 9.32
CA ASP A 138 -3.70 -19.25 9.08
C ASP A 138 -3.03 -19.48 7.72
N LEU A 139 -3.52 -18.81 6.67
CA LEU A 139 -3.05 -19.01 5.29
C LEU A 139 -1.56 -18.69 5.11
N PHE A 140 -1.02 -17.99 6.10
CA PHE A 140 0.26 -17.31 6.09
C PHE A 140 1.09 -17.69 7.35
N PHE A 141 0.49 -17.98 8.51
CA PHE A 141 1.13 -18.41 9.77
C PHE A 141 1.73 -17.27 10.65
N GLY A 142 1.45 -15.99 10.35
CA GLY A 142 2.04 -14.82 10.99
C GLY A 142 1.50 -14.41 12.36
N ALA A 143 0.51 -15.12 12.92
CA ALA A 143 -0.05 -14.79 14.24
C ALA A 143 0.98 -14.85 15.40
N SER A 144 2.12 -15.52 15.19
CA SER A 144 3.18 -15.71 16.19
C SER A 144 4.37 -14.73 16.08
N ASP A 145 4.37 -13.83 15.10
CA ASP A 145 5.54 -12.97 14.78
C ASP A 145 5.39 -11.52 15.27
N ALA A 146 4.34 -11.23 16.05
CA ALA A 146 4.14 -9.92 16.65
C ALA A 146 5.19 -9.64 17.73
N LEU A 147 5.92 -8.54 17.61
CA LEU A 147 6.71 -7.98 18.71
C LEU A 147 5.83 -7.79 19.95
N PRO A 148 6.36 -7.97 21.18
CA PRO A 148 5.59 -7.78 22.39
C PRO A 148 5.06 -6.33 22.47
N PRO A 149 3.82 -6.13 22.99
CA PRO A 149 3.19 -4.82 23.01
C PRO A 149 4.04 -3.82 23.80
N LEU A 150 4.17 -2.60 23.26
CA LEU A 150 4.83 -1.51 23.97
C LEU A 150 4.10 -1.19 25.28
N PRO A 151 4.81 -0.79 26.35
CA PRO A 151 4.19 -0.34 27.59
C PRO A 151 3.19 0.80 27.33
N ALA A 152 2.02 0.77 27.98
CA ALA A 152 0.91 1.71 27.73
C ALA A 152 1.30 3.20 27.86
N ALA A 153 2.25 3.52 28.73
CA ALA A 153 2.77 4.88 28.89
C ALA A 153 3.52 5.39 27.64
N VAL A 154 4.19 4.48 26.92
CA VAL A 154 4.85 4.77 25.64
C VAL A 154 3.77 4.99 24.58
N ALA A 155 2.82 4.08 24.43
CA ALA A 155 1.72 4.20 23.47
C ALA A 155 0.91 5.52 23.62
N ALA A 156 0.60 5.92 24.86
CA ALA A 156 -0.11 7.17 25.15
C ALA A 156 0.71 8.45 24.82
N ARG A 157 2.04 8.39 24.96
CA ARG A 157 2.95 9.46 24.58
C ARG A 157 3.14 9.53 23.06
N MET A 158 3.07 8.39 22.37
CA MET A 158 3.13 8.31 20.89
C MET A 158 1.90 8.92 20.23
N ALA A 159 0.70 8.64 20.74
CA ALA A 159 -0.56 9.22 20.25
C ALA A 159 -0.62 10.76 20.37
N ARG A 160 0.18 11.36 21.26
CA ARG A 160 0.21 12.81 21.52
C ARG A 160 1.29 13.58 20.76
N ALA A 161 2.24 12.90 20.12
CA ALA A 161 3.45 13.52 19.55
C ALA A 161 3.29 14.10 18.14
N GLY A 162 2.09 14.07 17.54
CA GLY A 162 1.84 14.48 16.14
C GLY A 162 1.95 15.98 15.82
N ALA A 163 2.70 16.77 16.57
CA ALA A 163 2.77 18.23 16.39
C ALA A 163 4.17 18.85 16.65
N GLY A 164 5.25 18.08 16.59
CA GLY A 164 6.62 18.59 16.75
C GLY A 164 7.40 18.66 15.44
N SER A 165 8.26 19.68 15.27
CA SER A 165 9.25 19.75 14.18
C SER A 165 10.37 18.73 14.44
N GLY A 166 10.15 17.49 14.05
CA GLY A 166 11.08 16.38 14.17
C GLY A 166 10.42 15.10 13.66
N LEU A 167 11.22 14.19 13.10
CA LEU A 167 10.72 12.89 12.68
C LEU A 167 10.28 12.10 13.93
N PRO A 168 9.18 11.31 13.82
CA PRO A 168 8.60 10.66 14.98
C PRO A 168 9.62 9.74 15.65
N PHE A 169 9.65 9.75 16.98
CA PHE A 169 10.45 8.83 17.79
C PHE A 169 11.97 8.88 17.54
N GLY A 170 12.49 9.99 17.01
CA GLY A 170 13.91 10.10 16.67
C GLY A 170 14.30 9.41 15.36
N ALA A 171 13.30 9.05 14.54
CA ALA A 171 13.49 8.52 13.20
C ALA A 171 14.43 9.39 12.37
N ARG A 172 15.23 8.74 11.53
CA ARG A 172 16.04 9.36 10.49
C ARG A 172 15.25 9.45 9.20
N TRP A 173 15.81 10.12 8.21
CA TRP A 173 15.18 10.27 6.89
C TRP A 173 14.89 8.92 6.22
N GLY A 174 15.71 7.89 6.46
CA GLY A 174 15.50 6.53 5.97
C GLY A 174 14.55 5.67 6.81
N ASP A 175 14.10 6.15 7.96
CA ASP A 175 13.28 5.37 8.89
C ASP A 175 11.80 5.66 8.60
N THR A 176 11.31 5.16 7.47
CA THR A 176 9.94 5.42 7.01
C THR A 176 8.91 4.45 7.57
N SER A 177 9.31 3.30 8.12
CA SER A 177 8.37 2.25 8.53
C SER A 177 8.93 1.36 9.65
N GLU A 178 9.22 1.94 10.82
CA GLU A 178 9.78 1.17 11.96
C GLU A 178 8.72 0.48 12.83
N PHE A 179 7.57 1.15 13.03
CA PHE A 179 6.51 0.63 13.88
C PHE A 179 5.14 0.82 13.22
N MET A 180 4.36 -0.24 13.06
CA MET A 180 3.03 -0.16 12.44
C MET A 180 1.97 0.39 13.40
N ILE A 181 2.12 1.64 13.80
CA ILE A 181 1.25 2.37 14.74
C ILE A 181 1.14 3.84 14.34
N GLY A 182 0.09 4.51 14.81
CA GLY A 182 -0.23 5.88 14.44
C GLY A 182 -0.85 5.93 13.04
N ARG A 183 -0.43 6.90 12.23
CA ARG A 183 -0.86 7.01 10.83
C ARG A 183 0.27 6.59 9.90
N VAL A 184 -0.05 5.73 8.95
CA VAL A 184 0.84 5.32 7.86
C VAL A 184 0.34 5.95 6.56
N ALA A 185 1.19 6.73 5.90
CA ALA A 185 0.95 7.22 4.54
C ALA A 185 1.26 6.12 3.53
N VAL A 186 0.38 5.88 2.57
CA VAL A 186 0.58 4.89 1.52
C VAL A 186 0.39 5.57 0.17
N SER A 187 1.48 5.72 -0.58
CA SER A 187 1.41 6.24 -1.95
C SER A 187 1.33 5.06 -2.90
N ILE A 188 0.22 4.95 -3.62
CA ILE A 188 0.05 3.95 -4.68
C ILE A 188 0.44 4.62 -6.01
N LEU A 189 1.50 4.13 -6.63
CA LEU A 189 2.02 4.60 -7.91
C LEU A 189 1.58 3.63 -9.00
N PHE A 190 1.09 4.19 -10.11
CA PHE A 190 0.67 3.45 -11.31
C PHE A 190 1.60 3.77 -12.50
N PRO A 191 2.78 3.13 -12.60
CA PRO A 191 3.65 3.21 -13.77
C PRO A 191 2.94 2.80 -15.05
N GLU A 192 3.20 3.52 -16.13
CA GLU A 192 2.63 3.28 -17.46
C GLU A 192 3.74 3.24 -18.51
N SER A 193 3.79 2.20 -19.32
CA SER A 193 4.80 2.06 -20.37
C SER A 193 4.50 3.03 -21.51
N ASP A 194 5.48 3.85 -21.90
CA ASP A 194 5.32 4.81 -23.01
C ASP A 194 5.69 4.22 -24.38
N GLY A 195 6.13 2.96 -24.42
CA GLY A 195 6.50 2.26 -25.65
C GLY A 195 7.86 2.66 -26.24
N THR A 196 8.65 3.51 -25.57
CA THR A 196 9.89 4.06 -26.17
C THR A 196 11.10 3.13 -26.08
N THR A 197 11.22 2.29 -25.04
CA THR A 197 12.29 1.27 -24.93
C THR A 197 11.71 -0.14 -25.02
N ASP A 198 10.76 -0.49 -24.15
CA ASP A 198 9.98 -1.72 -24.29
C ASP A 198 8.65 -1.41 -24.98
N PRO A 199 8.08 -2.33 -25.77
CA PRO A 199 6.72 -2.19 -26.25
C PRO A 199 5.75 -2.04 -25.08
N ASN A 200 4.82 -1.10 -25.15
CA ASN A 200 3.68 -1.07 -24.24
C ASN A 200 2.78 -2.28 -24.55
N LEU A 201 2.64 -3.17 -23.57
CA LEU A 201 1.82 -4.37 -23.65
C LEU A 201 0.51 -4.22 -22.88
N TYR A 202 0.49 -3.41 -21.82
CA TYR A 202 -0.60 -3.31 -20.87
C TYR A 202 -0.85 -1.85 -20.46
N ASP A 203 -2.06 -1.36 -20.74
CA ASP A 203 -2.49 -0.01 -20.35
C ASP A 203 -3.36 -0.03 -19.08
N TRP A 204 -3.23 1.01 -18.26
CA TRP A 204 -4.10 1.21 -17.10
C TRP A 204 -5.50 1.71 -17.47
N THR A 205 -6.51 0.88 -17.21
CA THR A 205 -7.91 1.33 -17.22
C THR A 205 -8.33 1.88 -15.84
N PRO A 206 -9.32 2.79 -15.76
CA PRO A 206 -9.88 3.24 -14.48
C PRO A 206 -10.34 2.07 -13.59
N ALA A 207 -10.99 1.05 -14.17
CA ALA A 207 -11.47 -0.11 -13.43
C ALA A 207 -10.34 -0.93 -12.78
N LEU A 208 -9.20 -1.08 -13.45
CA LEU A 208 -8.03 -1.76 -12.89
C LEU A 208 -7.40 -0.94 -11.77
N ARG A 209 -7.25 0.38 -11.95
CA ARG A 209 -6.78 1.29 -10.89
C ARG A 209 -7.66 1.22 -9.65
N ASP A 210 -8.98 1.29 -9.85
CA ASP A 210 -9.96 1.17 -8.77
C ASP A 210 -9.87 -0.18 -8.05
N SER A 211 -9.57 -1.26 -8.77
CA SER A 211 -9.40 -2.59 -8.19
C SER A 211 -8.21 -2.66 -7.23
N VAL A 212 -7.10 -1.99 -7.55
CA VAL A 212 -5.90 -1.90 -6.71
C VAL A 212 -6.21 -1.07 -5.47
N VAL A 213 -6.74 0.13 -5.65
CA VAL A 213 -7.03 1.06 -4.55
C VAL A 213 -8.04 0.43 -3.58
N ARG A 214 -9.10 -0.20 -4.10
CA ARG A 214 -10.09 -0.92 -3.30
C ARG A 214 -9.47 -2.11 -2.55
N SER A 215 -8.53 -2.81 -3.16
CA SER A 215 -7.84 -3.93 -2.51
C SER A 215 -6.90 -3.44 -1.41
N ALA A 216 -6.19 -2.32 -1.63
CA ALA A 216 -5.42 -1.66 -0.59
C ALA A 216 -6.31 -1.23 0.59
N VAL A 217 -7.48 -0.62 0.32
CA VAL A 217 -8.44 -0.26 1.38
C VAL A 217 -8.86 -1.48 2.21
N ARG A 218 -9.20 -2.60 1.57
CA ARG A 218 -9.60 -3.83 2.29
C ARG A 218 -8.46 -4.42 3.11
N GLY A 219 -7.28 -4.60 2.50
CA GLY A 219 -6.11 -5.17 3.17
C GLY A 219 -5.65 -4.33 4.36
N LEU A 220 -5.57 -3.02 4.20
CA LEU A 220 -5.13 -2.10 5.27
C LEU A 220 -6.19 -1.93 6.37
N ALA A 221 -7.48 -2.02 6.03
CA ALA A 221 -8.57 -2.00 7.03
C ALA A 221 -8.52 -3.19 7.99
N LYS A 222 -8.02 -4.36 7.54
CA LYS A 222 -7.81 -5.53 8.42
C LYS A 222 -6.79 -5.23 9.51
N TRP A 223 -5.61 -4.71 9.16
CA TRP A 223 -4.59 -4.31 10.13
C TRP A 223 -5.09 -3.25 11.12
N SER A 224 -5.81 -2.24 10.64
CA SER A 224 -6.42 -1.24 11.54
C SER A 224 -7.42 -1.87 12.51
N SER A 225 -8.20 -2.86 12.06
CA SER A 225 -9.15 -3.58 12.92
C SER A 225 -8.43 -4.47 13.96
N PHE A 226 -7.36 -5.16 13.58
CA PHE A 226 -6.52 -5.91 14.52
C PHE A 226 -5.90 -5.03 15.60
N ALA A 227 -5.44 -3.83 15.23
CA ALA A 227 -4.87 -2.86 16.15
C ALA A 227 -5.93 -2.27 17.10
N ALA A 228 -7.10 -1.90 16.56
CA ALA A 228 -8.19 -1.28 17.34
C ALA A 228 -8.66 -2.15 18.51
N VAL A 229 -8.75 -3.46 18.30
CA VAL A 229 -9.12 -4.44 19.34
C VAL A 229 -8.14 -4.46 20.50
N ARG A 230 -6.88 -4.18 20.21
CA ARG A 230 -5.79 -4.11 21.19
C ARG A 230 -5.63 -2.69 21.76
N GLY A 231 -6.51 -1.76 21.42
CA GLY A 231 -6.40 -0.35 21.81
C GLY A 231 -5.19 0.36 21.21
N ILE A 232 -4.62 -0.19 20.12
CA ILE A 232 -3.47 0.38 19.44
C ILE A 232 -3.99 1.33 18.34
N PRO A 233 -3.62 2.62 18.35
CA PRO A 233 -4.03 3.53 17.30
C PRO A 233 -3.29 3.14 16.01
N LEU A 234 -4.03 2.76 14.96
CA LEU A 234 -3.50 2.50 13.63
C LEU A 234 -4.50 2.93 12.56
N SER A 235 -4.04 3.79 11.66
CA SER A 235 -4.81 4.27 10.52
C SER A 235 -3.94 4.40 9.28
N PHE A 236 -4.54 4.24 8.11
CA PHE A 236 -3.85 4.38 6.82
C PHE A 236 -4.41 5.57 6.05
N ALA A 237 -3.53 6.37 5.45
CA ALA A 237 -3.90 7.45 4.55
C ALA A 237 -3.30 7.14 3.18
N ILE A 238 -4.17 6.89 2.20
CA ILE A 238 -3.81 6.49 0.85
C ILE A 238 -3.84 7.72 -0.06
N GLU A 239 -2.78 7.90 -0.83
CA GLU A 239 -2.73 8.80 -1.97
C GLU A 239 -2.42 7.98 -3.22
N VAL A 240 -2.94 8.41 -4.37
CA VAL A 240 -2.75 7.74 -5.65
C VAL A 240 -2.04 8.66 -6.63
N HIS A 241 -1.23 8.08 -7.51
CA HIS A 241 -0.50 8.80 -8.56
C HIS A 241 -0.62 8.07 -9.88
N TYR A 242 -1.35 8.67 -10.82
CA TYR A 242 -1.58 8.16 -12.18
C TYR A 242 -0.70 8.87 -13.21
N GLY A 243 -0.62 8.31 -14.42
CA GLY A 243 0.08 8.93 -15.56
C GLY A 243 1.60 8.95 -15.40
N LEU A 244 2.14 8.01 -14.63
CA LEU A 244 3.57 7.92 -14.35
C LEU A 244 4.29 7.19 -15.49
N ALA A 245 4.66 7.93 -16.53
CA ALA A 245 5.32 7.35 -17.69
C ALA A 245 6.67 6.71 -17.33
N THR A 246 6.93 5.55 -17.93
CA THR A 246 8.24 4.91 -17.97
C THR A 246 8.50 4.33 -19.34
N ARG A 247 9.77 4.30 -19.75
CA ARG A 247 10.20 3.70 -21.03
C ARG A 247 10.12 2.19 -21.09
N TYR A 248 9.85 1.53 -19.96
CA TYR A 248 9.90 0.08 -19.80
C TYR A 248 8.52 -0.49 -19.49
N GLU A 249 8.28 -1.74 -19.88
CA GLU A 249 7.08 -2.48 -19.52
C GLU A 249 7.35 -3.25 -18.21
N PRO A 250 6.87 -2.78 -17.04
CA PRO A 250 7.37 -3.23 -15.74
C PRO A 250 7.27 -4.74 -15.54
N ILE A 251 6.15 -5.37 -15.92
CA ILE A 251 5.92 -6.81 -15.75
C ILE A 251 6.86 -7.67 -16.61
N THR A 252 7.46 -7.12 -17.66
CA THR A 252 8.41 -7.84 -18.52
C THR A 252 9.85 -7.79 -18.02
N ARG A 253 10.12 -7.03 -16.95
CA ARG A 253 11.43 -6.92 -16.34
C ARG A 253 11.54 -7.86 -15.14
N THR A 254 12.71 -8.45 -14.95
CA THR A 254 12.98 -9.24 -13.74
C THR A 254 13.02 -8.32 -12.52
N VAL A 255 12.79 -8.86 -11.33
CA VAL A 255 12.97 -8.11 -10.07
C VAL A 255 14.43 -7.66 -9.92
N ALA A 256 15.39 -8.41 -10.48
CA ALA A 256 16.79 -7.99 -10.51
C ALA A 256 17.04 -6.71 -11.35
N ASP A 257 16.17 -6.41 -12.31
CA ASP A 257 16.26 -5.25 -13.21
C ASP A 257 15.23 -4.15 -12.89
N GLU A 258 14.43 -4.30 -11.83
CA GLU A 258 13.28 -3.40 -11.58
C GLU A 258 13.69 -1.95 -11.32
N ASP A 259 14.90 -1.75 -10.80
CA ASP A 259 15.47 -0.42 -10.56
C ASP A 259 15.43 0.43 -11.84
N THR A 260 15.47 -0.19 -13.02
CA THR A 260 15.45 0.52 -14.30
C THR A 260 14.15 1.30 -14.53
N TRP A 261 12.99 0.67 -14.30
CA TRP A 261 11.69 1.32 -14.48
C TRP A 261 11.25 2.10 -13.25
N ILE A 262 11.59 1.64 -12.03
CA ILE A 262 11.31 2.38 -10.80
C ILE A 262 12.05 3.72 -10.80
N GLN A 263 13.34 3.73 -11.16
CA GLN A 263 14.11 4.96 -11.26
C GLN A 263 13.49 5.92 -12.27
N ASP A 264 13.10 5.42 -13.44
CA ASP A 264 12.55 6.23 -14.52
C ASP A 264 11.23 6.91 -14.09
N VAL A 265 10.32 6.15 -13.48
CA VAL A 265 9.08 6.65 -12.87
C VAL A 265 9.38 7.73 -11.84
N LEU A 266 10.25 7.44 -10.86
CA LEU A 266 10.49 8.32 -9.75
C LEU A 266 11.26 9.59 -10.15
N MET A 267 12.16 9.50 -11.13
CA MET A 267 12.82 10.67 -11.70
C MET A 267 11.83 11.58 -12.42
N GLY A 268 10.90 11.01 -13.19
CA GLY A 268 9.81 11.76 -13.80
C GLY A 268 8.94 12.46 -12.76
N PHE A 269 8.57 11.73 -11.71
CA PHE A 269 7.75 12.22 -10.61
C PHE A 269 8.42 13.34 -9.79
N LEU A 270 9.69 13.15 -9.42
CA LEU A 270 10.43 14.09 -8.56
C LEU A 270 11.08 15.24 -9.33
N GLY A 271 11.31 15.08 -10.63
CA GLY A 271 11.96 16.08 -11.49
C GLY A 271 13.48 16.18 -11.32
N TYR A 272 14.11 15.20 -10.68
CA TYR A 272 15.57 15.13 -10.52
C TYR A 272 16.07 13.69 -10.58
N ARG A 273 17.37 13.51 -10.81
CA ARG A 273 18.02 12.19 -10.94
C ARG A 273 18.71 11.78 -9.64
N SER A 274 18.49 10.55 -9.19
CA SER A 274 19.23 9.88 -8.12
C SER A 274 19.04 8.35 -8.23
N ASP A 275 19.64 7.59 -7.33
CA ASP A 275 19.36 6.16 -7.13
C ASP A 275 17.93 5.91 -6.59
N VAL A 276 17.40 4.71 -6.86
CA VAL A 276 16.04 4.29 -6.46
C VAL A 276 15.78 4.43 -4.96
N PRO A 277 16.64 3.93 -4.04
CA PRO A 277 16.44 4.13 -2.62
C PRO A 277 16.24 5.59 -2.26
N THR A 278 17.09 6.48 -2.77
CA THR A 278 16.99 7.90 -2.47
C THR A 278 15.69 8.53 -2.95
N LEU A 279 15.33 8.27 -4.20
CA LEU A 279 14.10 8.77 -4.78
C LEU A 279 12.87 8.24 -4.03
N ALA A 280 12.85 6.95 -3.69
CA ALA A 280 11.73 6.31 -3.01
C ALA A 280 11.55 6.85 -1.58
N TYR A 281 12.63 7.01 -0.82
CA TYR A 281 12.56 7.65 0.51
C TYR A 281 12.07 9.10 0.41
N ASP A 282 12.46 9.85 -0.62
CA ASP A 282 11.97 11.21 -0.82
C ASP A 282 10.47 11.27 -1.11
N VAL A 283 9.95 10.37 -1.95
CA VAL A 283 8.50 10.27 -2.20
C VAL A 283 7.78 9.88 -0.91
N ALA A 284 8.25 8.85 -0.20
CA ALA A 284 7.64 8.39 1.05
C ALA A 284 7.61 9.50 2.11
N ASN A 285 8.71 10.24 2.27
CA ASN A 285 8.79 11.37 3.20
C ASN A 285 7.88 12.54 2.81
N ARG A 286 7.72 12.82 1.51
CA ARG A 286 6.75 13.83 1.03
C ARG A 286 5.32 13.43 1.32
N ALA A 287 4.96 12.17 1.07
CA ALA A 287 3.64 11.62 1.40
C ALA A 287 3.38 11.70 2.91
N ARG A 288 4.37 11.31 3.72
CA ARG A 288 4.31 11.43 5.18
C ARG A 288 3.99 12.84 5.63
N ALA A 289 4.71 13.84 5.10
CA ALA A 289 4.48 15.24 5.45
C ALA A 289 3.09 15.72 5.00
N ARG A 290 2.71 15.43 3.76
CA ARG A 290 1.42 15.84 3.17
C ARG A 290 0.20 15.25 3.87
N LEU A 291 0.31 14.01 4.32
CA LEU A 291 -0.78 13.29 4.99
C LEU A 291 -0.69 13.37 6.52
N GLY A 292 0.29 14.10 7.06
CA GLY A 292 0.51 14.23 8.51
C GLY A 292 0.73 12.88 9.20
N ALA A 293 1.39 11.94 8.51
CA ALA A 293 1.62 10.59 8.97
C ALA A 293 2.92 10.47 9.78
N GLN A 294 3.06 9.39 10.54
CA GLN A 294 4.30 9.06 11.25
C GLN A 294 5.21 8.18 10.37
N TRP A 295 4.59 7.30 9.60
CA TRP A 295 5.26 6.33 8.73
C TRP A 295 4.77 6.50 7.30
N ALA A 296 5.53 5.95 6.36
CA ALA A 296 5.18 5.94 4.95
C ALA A 296 5.68 4.68 4.24
N ALA A 297 4.92 4.25 3.26
CA ALA A 297 5.25 3.16 2.35
C ALA A 297 4.81 3.54 0.93
N LEU A 298 5.56 3.09 -0.07
CA LEU A 298 5.15 3.16 -1.46
C LEU A 298 4.67 1.78 -1.93
N CYS A 299 3.62 1.78 -2.74
CA CYS A 299 3.12 0.62 -3.45
C CYS A 299 3.24 0.90 -4.94
N PHE A 300 4.11 0.17 -5.65
CA PHE A 300 4.12 0.17 -7.10
C PHE A 300 3.14 -0.88 -7.60
N ALA A 301 2.01 -0.44 -8.14
CA ALA A 301 1.07 -1.32 -8.81
C ALA A 301 1.59 -1.60 -10.22
N VAL A 302 1.72 -2.86 -10.61
CA VAL A 302 2.23 -3.25 -11.94
C VAL A 302 1.08 -3.84 -12.76
N GLN A 303 0.87 -3.33 -13.97
CA GLN A 303 -0.19 -3.83 -14.83
C GLN A 303 0.23 -5.13 -15.51
N ASP A 304 -0.65 -6.13 -15.48
CA ASP A 304 -0.46 -7.47 -16.00
C ASP A 304 -1.78 -8.25 -16.22
N ASP A 305 -2.94 -7.58 -16.30
CA ASP A 305 -4.29 -8.20 -16.36
C ASP A 305 -4.48 -9.30 -17.43
N SER A 306 -3.74 -9.21 -18.53
CA SER A 306 -3.76 -10.18 -19.63
C SER A 306 -2.47 -11.02 -19.73
N SER A 307 -1.54 -10.88 -18.77
CA SER A 307 -0.41 -11.80 -18.60
C SER A 307 -0.91 -13.23 -18.37
N SER A 308 -0.24 -14.20 -18.97
CA SER A 308 -0.59 -15.62 -18.80
C SER A 308 -0.23 -16.17 -17.42
N THR A 309 0.71 -15.51 -16.72
CA THR A 309 1.26 -15.98 -15.44
C THR A 309 0.92 -15.08 -14.26
N GLY A 310 0.77 -13.77 -14.49
CA GLY A 310 0.70 -12.78 -13.42
C GLY A 310 1.99 -12.70 -12.59
N ARG A 311 3.14 -12.94 -13.23
CA ARG A 311 4.46 -13.04 -12.60
C ARG A 311 5.50 -12.29 -13.42
N PHE A 312 6.51 -11.78 -12.73
CA PHE A 312 7.74 -11.32 -13.37
C PHE A 312 8.49 -12.50 -14.03
N PRO A 313 9.40 -12.25 -14.99
CA PRO A 313 10.08 -13.31 -15.74
C PRO A 313 10.95 -14.26 -14.90
N ASP A 314 11.41 -13.79 -13.73
CA ASP A 314 12.16 -14.57 -12.74
C ASP A 314 11.26 -15.31 -11.73
N GLY A 315 9.94 -15.23 -11.90
CA GLY A 315 8.94 -16.03 -11.18
C GLY A 315 8.37 -15.37 -9.94
N TYR A 316 8.84 -14.17 -9.57
CA TYR A 316 8.29 -13.40 -8.46
C TYR A 316 6.92 -12.80 -8.82
N ILE A 317 6.13 -12.50 -7.78
CA ILE A 317 4.79 -11.91 -7.90
C ILE A 317 4.78 -10.56 -7.19
N SER A 318 4.45 -10.56 -5.90
CA SER A 318 4.57 -9.41 -5.03
C SER A 318 5.84 -9.55 -4.20
N HIS A 319 6.46 -8.41 -3.92
CA HIS A 319 7.70 -8.36 -3.17
C HIS A 319 7.93 -6.98 -2.57
N ALA A 320 8.69 -6.94 -1.48
CA ALA A 320 9.00 -5.74 -0.75
C ALA A 320 10.50 -5.58 -0.50
N VAL A 321 10.93 -4.33 -0.36
CA VAL A 321 12.17 -4.03 0.35
C VAL A 321 11.87 -4.11 1.85
N LEU A 322 12.55 -5.01 2.55
CA LEU A 322 12.36 -5.19 4.00
C LEU A 322 12.72 -3.90 4.76
N GLY A 323 11.79 -3.42 5.60
CA GLY A 323 11.92 -2.11 6.27
C GLY A 323 11.63 -0.91 5.36
N GLY A 324 11.21 -1.16 4.12
CA GLY A 324 10.84 -0.18 3.12
C GLY A 324 11.98 0.38 2.27
N PRO A 325 11.73 1.42 1.45
CA PRO A 325 10.54 2.29 1.46
C PRO A 325 9.40 1.88 0.51
N TYR A 326 9.55 0.81 -0.28
CA TYR A 326 8.50 0.37 -1.18
C TYR A 326 8.30 -1.15 -1.24
N PHE A 327 7.12 -1.52 -1.73
CA PHE A 327 6.81 -2.84 -2.26
C PHE A 327 6.17 -2.73 -3.65
N VAL A 328 6.19 -3.84 -4.39
CA VAL A 328 5.67 -3.95 -5.75
C VAL A 328 4.61 -5.04 -5.75
N THR A 329 3.49 -4.80 -6.43
CA THR A 329 2.42 -5.80 -6.59
C THR A 329 1.82 -5.73 -8.00
N PRO A 330 1.87 -6.81 -8.77
CA PRO A 330 1.07 -6.96 -9.98
C PRO A 330 -0.44 -6.95 -9.67
N VAL A 331 -1.27 -6.57 -10.63
CA VAL A 331 -2.74 -6.50 -10.47
C VAL A 331 -3.38 -7.88 -10.56
N LYS A 332 -2.92 -8.70 -11.51
CA LYS A 332 -3.41 -10.05 -11.81
C LYS A 332 -2.83 -11.07 -10.84
N ASN A 333 -2.99 -10.79 -9.56
CA ASN A 333 -2.76 -11.77 -8.51
C ASN A 333 -3.99 -12.68 -8.29
N ALA A 334 -5.11 -12.39 -8.95
CA ALA A 334 -6.38 -13.11 -8.84
C ALA A 334 -6.37 -14.45 -9.60
N GLY A 335 -5.87 -15.50 -8.95
CA GLY A 335 -6.38 -16.85 -9.17
C GLY A 335 -5.36 -17.92 -9.56
N ALA A 336 -4.16 -17.58 -10.05
CA ALA A 336 -3.25 -18.59 -10.62
C ALA A 336 -2.05 -18.95 -9.72
N ALA A 337 -1.56 -18.04 -8.87
CA ALA A 337 -0.22 -18.20 -8.32
C ALA A 337 -0.15 -18.76 -6.88
N PHE A 338 -1.16 -18.53 -6.03
CA PHE A 338 -1.24 -19.06 -4.66
C PHE A 338 -2.71 -19.25 -4.25
N GLN A 339 -3.23 -20.48 -4.41
CA GLN A 339 -4.52 -20.95 -3.85
C GLN A 339 -5.77 -20.03 -4.00
N GLY A 340 -5.81 -19.10 -4.95
CA GLY A 340 -6.91 -18.15 -5.09
C GLY A 340 -6.87 -16.93 -4.16
N ALA A 341 -5.71 -16.59 -3.59
CA ALA A 341 -5.53 -15.35 -2.81
C ALA A 341 -5.89 -14.11 -3.64
N ALA A 342 -6.64 -13.18 -3.02
CA ALA A 342 -7.05 -11.94 -3.65
C ALA A 342 -5.96 -10.87 -3.51
N LEU A 343 -5.97 -9.85 -4.37
CA LEU A 343 -4.98 -8.75 -4.38
C LEU A 343 -4.87 -8.04 -3.02
N ASP A 344 -5.96 -7.94 -2.26
CA ASP A 344 -5.96 -7.35 -0.92
C ASP A 344 -5.13 -8.15 0.08
N SER A 345 -5.05 -9.48 -0.06
CA SER A 345 -4.18 -10.32 0.77
C SER A 345 -2.71 -10.07 0.49
N TYR A 346 -2.32 -9.86 -0.78
CA TYR A 346 -0.94 -9.52 -1.13
C TYR A 346 -0.56 -8.14 -0.61
N ILE A 347 -1.41 -7.13 -0.80
CA ILE A 347 -1.13 -5.79 -0.27
C ILE A 347 -1.07 -5.80 1.27
N GLU A 348 -1.95 -6.57 1.92
CA GLU A 348 -1.92 -6.79 3.36
C GLU A 348 -0.59 -7.41 3.82
N HIS A 349 -0.12 -8.45 3.12
CA HIS A 349 1.13 -9.16 3.41
C HIS A 349 2.36 -8.29 3.18
N GLU A 350 2.52 -7.70 1.98
CA GLU A 350 3.68 -6.87 1.64
C GLU A 350 3.79 -5.63 2.54
N MET A 351 2.66 -5.09 2.99
CA MET A 351 2.66 -4.01 3.97
C MET A 351 3.37 -4.40 5.27
N THR A 352 3.35 -5.67 5.68
CA THR A 352 4.05 -6.10 6.91
C THR A 352 5.57 -6.09 6.75
N HIS A 353 6.10 -6.41 5.57
CA HIS A 353 7.54 -6.32 5.28
C HIS A 353 8.06 -4.89 5.36
N MET A 354 7.21 -3.90 5.07
CA MET A 354 7.54 -2.50 5.30
C MET A 354 7.91 -2.25 6.76
N PHE A 355 7.34 -3.01 7.69
CA PHE A 355 7.56 -2.95 9.13
C PHE A 355 8.35 -4.13 9.66
N TRP A 356 9.32 -4.63 8.88
CA TRP A 356 10.30 -5.65 9.26
C TRP A 356 9.75 -7.05 9.57
N ALA A 357 8.46 -7.32 9.31
CA ALA A 357 7.98 -8.70 9.36
C ALA A 357 8.74 -9.52 8.31
N LEU A 358 9.11 -10.76 8.62
CA LEU A 358 9.77 -11.67 7.69
C LEU A 358 8.71 -12.52 6.96
N ASP A 359 9.11 -13.16 5.86
CA ASP A 359 8.21 -14.04 5.11
C ASP A 359 8.02 -15.36 5.88
N GLU A 360 6.79 -15.86 5.86
CA GLU A 360 6.38 -17.05 6.59
C GLU A 360 6.73 -18.35 5.83
N HIS A 361 7.23 -18.24 4.60
CA HIS A 361 7.62 -19.41 3.79
C HIS A 361 9.07 -19.86 4.00
N ILE A 362 9.26 -21.18 4.10
CA ILE A 362 10.57 -21.83 3.93
C ILE A 362 11.01 -21.63 2.48
N PRO A 363 12.15 -20.99 2.17
CA PRO A 363 12.48 -20.71 0.79
C PRO A 363 13.37 -21.84 0.27
N SER A 364 13.07 -22.34 -0.93
CA SER A 364 14.09 -22.95 -1.79
C SER A 364 15.17 -21.94 -2.24
N SER A 365 15.07 -20.67 -1.84
CA SER A 365 16.06 -19.59 -1.98
C SER A 365 16.31 -18.89 -0.64
N ALA A 366 16.85 -19.65 0.32
CA ALA A 366 17.11 -19.26 1.71
C ALA A 366 17.83 -17.91 1.84
N TRP A 367 17.21 -16.85 2.39
CA TRP A 367 17.92 -15.79 3.14
C TRP A 367 17.07 -15.03 4.20
N TRP A 368 15.73 -14.98 4.12
CA TRP A 368 14.88 -14.22 5.08
C TRP A 368 13.51 -14.86 5.35
N SER A 369 13.50 -16.14 5.66
CA SER A 369 12.32 -16.84 6.18
C SER A 369 12.26 -16.80 7.69
N CYS A 370 11.07 -16.85 8.27
CA CYS A 370 10.86 -17.30 9.63
C CYS A 370 11.33 -18.76 9.81
N ALA A 371 12.63 -18.95 10.02
CA ALA A 371 13.17 -20.13 10.67
C ALA A 371 13.68 -19.69 12.04
N LEU A 372 12.87 -19.89 13.08
CA LEU A 372 13.38 -20.01 14.45
C LEU A 372 14.35 -21.20 14.46
N SER A 373 15.65 -20.94 14.29
CA SER A 373 16.64 -21.89 14.80
C SER A 373 16.64 -21.72 16.31
N THR A 374 15.98 -22.64 17.01
CA THR A 374 16.19 -22.80 18.44
C THR A 374 17.68 -23.07 18.67
N GLY A 375 18.36 -22.07 19.24
CA GLY A 375 19.67 -22.19 19.85
C GLY A 375 19.55 -21.88 21.33
#